data_AF-A0AA42J1S6-F1
#
_entry.id   AF-A0AA42J1S6-F1
#
_cell.length_a   1.000
_cell.length_b   1.000
_cell.length_c   1.000
_cell.angle_alpha   90.00
_cell.angle_beta   90.00
_cell.angle_gamma   90.00
#
_symmetry.space_group_name_H-M   'P 1'
#
loop_
_entity.id
_entity.type
_entity.pdbx_description
1 polymer ?
#
loop_
_entity_poly.entity_id
_entity_poly.type
_entity_poly.pdbx_seq_one_letter_code
_entity_poly.pdbx_strand_id
1 'polypeptide(L)'
;MAKLKGELQADNGDVLHPHTSADVVFMEDGTSAEEKIKSIDQTITGIDVSGDVRRVVNERVNADTSKPLSTLINEWITSAKTAILNAISTLTTHVTNQHTATKNHVTANSNNSNVFLNSRIAEESGQTRNTISTVINVARDDIKSHMSNSMANPKIIKSIQRGVFTPESSRRTVTIGAVNMSKSLVISETAMHGTSSNYTNTCVLTNSTTLTFAGGTNYQVAWQVIEFY
;
A
#
# COMPACT_ATOMS: atom_id res chain seq x y z
N MET A 1 62.83 25.63 71.57
CA MET A 1 61.89 25.73 70.42
C MET A 1 62.42 24.89 69.28
N ALA A 2 61.72 23.82 68.91
CA ALA A 2 61.76 23.20 67.60
C ALA A 2 60.54 22.26 67.49
N LYS A 3 59.44 22.76 66.89
CA LYS A 3 58.31 21.93 66.47
C LYS A 3 58.71 21.27 65.16
N LEU A 4 58.88 19.95 65.14
CA LEU A 4 58.83 19.19 63.89
C LEU A 4 57.36 19.11 63.49
N LYS A 5 56.96 19.93 62.51
CA LYS A 5 55.67 19.85 61.83
C LYS A 5 55.94 19.52 60.37
N GLY A 6 55.30 18.46 59.88
CA GLY A 6 55.25 18.11 58.47
C GLY A 6 54.31 16.91 58.31
N GLU A 7 53.00 17.17 58.23
CA GLU A 7 52.05 16.19 57.72
C GLU A 7 52.43 15.90 56.26
N LEU A 8 52.52 14.63 55.87
CA LEU A 8 52.76 14.25 54.48
C LEU A 8 51.48 14.54 53.69
N GLN A 9 51.50 15.53 52.82
CA GLN A 9 50.40 15.82 51.90
C GLN A 9 50.77 15.40 50.47
N ALA A 10 49.82 14.80 49.77
CA ALA A 10 49.90 14.61 48.32
C ALA A 10 49.74 15.97 47.61
N ASP A 11 50.20 16.06 46.36
CA ASP A 11 50.19 17.30 45.57
C ASP A 11 48.78 17.89 45.35
N ASN A 12 47.72 17.10 45.60
CA ASN A 12 46.32 17.54 45.55
C ASN A 12 45.80 18.10 46.88
N GLY A 13 46.62 18.16 47.93
CA GLY A 13 46.25 18.67 49.25
C GLY A 13 45.73 17.61 50.24
N ASP A 14 45.59 16.35 49.82
CA ASP A 14 45.14 15.27 50.70
C ASP A 14 46.26 14.87 51.69
N VAL A 15 45.90 14.72 52.95
CA VAL A 15 46.82 14.24 54.00
C VAL A 15 46.98 12.73 53.85
N LEU A 16 48.20 12.28 53.58
CA LEU A 16 48.56 10.87 53.47
C LEU A 16 48.88 10.32 54.86
N HIS A 17 48.01 9.45 55.37
CA HIS A 17 48.29 8.65 56.55
C HIS A 17 49.08 7.40 56.13
N PRO A 18 50.32 7.18 56.60
CA PRO A 18 51.02 5.95 56.32
C PRO A 18 50.30 4.79 57.01
N HIS A 19 49.60 3.94 56.25
CA HIS A 19 49.11 2.66 56.75
C HIS A 19 50.31 1.72 56.85
N THR A 20 50.90 1.61 58.05
CA THR A 20 51.80 0.49 58.36
C THR A 20 50.96 -0.78 58.43
N SER A 21 51.49 -1.89 57.91
CA SER A 21 50.83 -3.19 57.67
C SER A 21 50.30 -3.95 58.91
N ALA A 22 49.71 -3.25 59.88
CA ALA A 22 49.07 -3.80 61.07
C ALA A 22 47.92 -2.87 61.53
N ASP A 23 46.93 -2.63 60.68
CA ASP A 23 45.65 -2.05 61.12
C ASP A 23 44.85 -3.14 61.85
N VAL A 24 45.08 -3.26 63.15
CA VAL A 24 44.21 -4.07 64.03
C VAL A 24 42.89 -3.32 64.16
N VAL A 25 41.86 -3.79 63.48
CA VAL A 25 40.51 -3.24 63.60
C VAL A 25 39.93 -3.72 64.92
N PHE A 26 39.68 -2.79 65.84
CA PHE A 26 38.97 -3.06 67.09
C PHE A 26 37.47 -2.92 66.89
N MET A 27 36.71 -3.84 67.47
CA MET A 27 35.26 -3.82 67.49
C MET A 27 34.75 -2.93 68.64
N GLU A 28 33.46 -2.56 68.64
CA GLU A 28 32.86 -1.69 69.69
C GLU A 28 33.01 -2.23 71.12
N ASP A 29 33.21 -3.55 71.27
CA ASP A 29 33.46 -4.20 72.57
C ASP A 29 34.95 -4.29 72.95
N GLY A 30 35.83 -3.63 72.20
CA GLY A 30 37.25 -3.54 72.47
C GLY A 30 38.07 -4.77 72.06
N THR A 31 37.45 -5.82 71.49
CA THR A 31 38.16 -6.98 70.94
C THR A 31 38.70 -6.70 69.54
N SER A 32 39.79 -7.35 69.13
CA SER A 32 40.22 -7.27 67.74
C SER A 32 39.30 -8.08 66.82
N ALA A 33 39.10 -7.62 65.59
CA ALA A 33 38.35 -8.35 64.57
C ALA A 33 38.93 -9.76 64.35
N GLU A 34 40.25 -9.90 64.46
CA GLU A 34 40.95 -11.18 64.31
C GLU A 34 40.62 -12.17 65.43
N GLU A 35 40.56 -11.73 66.70
CA GLU A 35 40.13 -12.57 67.82
C GLU A 35 38.67 -13.03 67.66
N LYS A 36 37.81 -12.14 67.17
CA LYS A 36 36.40 -12.46 66.90
C LYS A 36 36.24 -13.47 65.76
N ILE A 37 37.00 -13.29 64.67
CA ILE A 37 37.05 -14.24 63.55
C ILE A 37 37.53 -15.61 64.04
N LYS A 38 38.57 -15.65 64.87
CA LYS A 38 39.10 -16.89 65.44
C LYS A 38 38.10 -17.59 66.37
N SER A 39 37.33 -16.83 67.16
CA SER A 39 36.26 -17.37 68.00
C SER A 39 35.09 -17.94 67.19
N ILE A 40 34.72 -17.26 66.09
CA ILE A 40 33.69 -17.75 65.16
C ILE A 40 34.17 -19.03 64.47
N ASP A 41 35.43 -19.07 64.01
CA ASP A 41 36.03 -20.27 63.38
C ASP A 41 36.04 -21.47 64.34
N GLN A 42 36.40 -21.26 65.60
CA GLN A 42 36.29 -22.28 66.66
C GLN A 42 34.85 -22.73 66.90
N THR A 43 33.89 -21.81 66.86
CA THR A 43 32.47 -22.13 67.02
C THR A 43 31.97 -22.98 65.86
N ILE A 44 32.32 -22.61 64.62
CA ILE A 44 31.94 -23.33 63.40
C ILE A 44 32.57 -24.72 63.36
N THR A 45 33.86 -24.83 63.66
CA THR A 45 34.58 -26.12 63.68
C THR A 45 34.13 -27.04 64.81
N GLY A 46 33.57 -26.47 65.89
CA GLY A 46 32.95 -27.21 67.00
C GLY A 46 31.52 -27.67 66.75
N ILE A 47 30.87 -27.29 65.63
CA ILE A 47 29.50 -27.75 65.31
C ILE A 47 29.55 -29.23 64.94
N ASP A 48 29.16 -30.10 65.88
CA ASP A 48 28.97 -31.53 65.61
C ASP A 48 27.66 -31.79 64.86
N VAL A 49 27.75 -31.86 63.53
CA VAL A 49 26.61 -32.24 62.67
C VAL A 49 26.43 -33.76 62.53
N SER A 50 27.26 -34.58 63.20
CA SER A 50 27.26 -36.02 62.99
C SER A 50 25.95 -36.69 63.44
N GLY A 51 25.30 -36.16 64.48
CA GLY A 51 23.99 -36.62 64.95
C GLY A 51 22.88 -36.37 63.92
N ASP A 52 22.84 -35.17 63.34
CA ASP A 52 21.87 -34.80 62.32
C ASP A 52 22.06 -35.59 61.03
N VAL A 53 23.32 -35.77 60.59
CA VAL A 53 23.66 -36.61 59.44
C VAL A 53 23.24 -38.06 59.69
N ARG A 54 23.52 -38.62 60.87
CA ARG A 54 23.09 -39.99 61.24
C ARG A 54 21.57 -40.13 61.24
N ARG A 55 20.83 -39.14 61.74
CA ARG A 55 19.36 -39.13 61.73
C ARG A 55 18.81 -39.15 60.30
N VAL A 56 19.30 -38.26 59.44
CA VAL A 56 18.87 -38.19 58.04
C VAL A 56 19.22 -39.47 57.28
N VAL A 57 20.39 -40.07 57.53
CA VAL A 57 20.78 -41.36 56.95
C VAL A 57 19.87 -42.48 57.47
N ASN A 58 19.57 -42.54 58.77
CA ASN A 58 18.68 -43.56 59.30
C ASN A 58 17.25 -43.44 58.78
N GLU A 59 16.70 -42.24 58.67
CA GLU A 59 15.33 -42.03 58.19
C GLU A 59 15.17 -42.27 56.69
N ARG A 60 16.23 -42.05 55.89
CA ARG A 60 16.15 -42.13 54.42
C ARG A 60 16.80 -43.36 53.82
N VAL A 61 17.78 -43.97 54.49
CA VAL A 61 18.59 -45.08 53.94
C VAL A 61 18.36 -46.37 54.72
N ASN A 62 18.20 -46.31 56.04
CA ASN A 62 17.89 -47.50 56.86
C ASN A 62 16.38 -47.69 56.98
N ALA A 63 15.80 -48.24 55.92
CA ALA A 63 14.45 -48.75 55.92
C ALA A 63 14.19 -49.64 57.16
N ASP A 64 13.02 -49.48 57.76
CA ASP A 64 12.54 -50.21 58.94
C ASP A 64 13.00 -51.68 58.93
N THR A 65 14.02 -51.98 59.76
CA THR A 65 14.70 -53.28 59.77
C THR A 65 13.79 -54.40 60.28
N SER A 66 12.58 -54.09 60.74
CA SER A 66 11.56 -55.06 61.09
C SER A 66 10.81 -55.63 59.88
N LYS A 67 10.90 -54.98 58.71
CA LYS A 67 10.25 -55.42 57.47
C LYS A 67 11.14 -56.38 56.66
N PRO A 68 10.58 -57.44 56.04
CA PRO A 68 11.31 -58.27 55.09
C PRO A 68 11.92 -57.44 53.94
N LEU A 69 13.13 -57.79 53.50
CA LEU A 69 13.84 -57.09 52.42
C LEU A 69 13.01 -56.95 51.14
N SER A 70 12.20 -57.96 50.81
CA SER A 70 11.30 -57.93 49.65
C SER A 70 10.25 -56.82 49.74
N THR A 71 9.75 -56.52 50.95
CA THR A 71 8.79 -55.42 51.19
C THR A 71 9.46 -54.08 50.95
N LEU A 72 10.69 -53.89 51.45
CA LEU A 72 11.45 -52.66 51.29
C LEU A 72 11.80 -52.37 49.82
N ILE A 73 12.23 -53.40 49.10
CA ILE A 73 12.49 -53.32 47.65
C ILE A 73 11.21 -52.93 46.90
N ASN A 74 10.06 -53.53 47.24
CA ASN A 74 8.79 -53.21 46.61
C ASN A 74 8.31 -51.79 46.91
N GLU A 75 8.46 -51.32 48.15
CA GLU A 75 8.15 -49.93 48.53
C GLU A 75 9.02 -48.94 47.74
N TRP A 76 10.32 -49.20 47.63
CA TRP A 76 11.24 -48.36 46.85
C TRP A 76 10.91 -48.35 45.36
N ILE A 77 10.67 -49.53 44.75
CA ILE A 77 10.26 -49.64 43.34
C ILE A 77 8.94 -48.89 43.10
N THR A 78 7.98 -49.00 44.03
CA THR A 78 6.69 -48.32 43.91
C THR A 78 6.86 -46.81 43.97
N SER A 79 7.64 -46.31 44.93
CA SER A 79 7.95 -44.88 45.06
C SER A 79 8.65 -44.34 43.81
N ALA A 80 9.65 -45.06 43.30
CA ALA A 80 10.36 -44.70 42.07
C ALA A 80 9.41 -44.68 40.85
N LYS A 81 8.55 -45.69 40.70
CA LYS A 81 7.54 -45.73 39.63
C LYS A 81 6.60 -44.53 39.71
N THR A 82 6.08 -44.21 40.89
CA THR A 82 5.20 -43.05 41.08
C THR A 82 5.91 -41.74 40.74
N ALA A 83 7.16 -41.55 41.18
CA ALA A 83 7.93 -40.35 40.86
C ALA A 83 8.15 -40.19 39.34
N ILE A 84 8.50 -41.28 38.66
CA ILE A 84 8.68 -41.29 37.19
C ILE A 84 7.36 -40.98 36.48
N LEU A 85 6.25 -41.60 36.89
CA LEU A 85 4.93 -41.33 36.32
C LEU A 85 4.51 -39.86 36.48
N ASN A 86 4.73 -39.28 37.66
CA ASN A 86 4.43 -37.87 37.92
C ASN A 86 5.28 -36.94 37.03
N ALA A 87 6.56 -37.26 36.83
CA ALA A 87 7.44 -36.50 35.94
C ALA A 87 6.96 -36.59 34.47
N ILE A 88 6.59 -37.79 33.99
CA ILE A 88 6.06 -37.98 32.63
C ILE A 88 4.74 -37.22 32.42
N SER A 89 3.84 -37.25 33.41
CA SER A 89 2.57 -36.52 33.37
C SER A 89 2.78 -35.00 33.27
N THR A 90 3.72 -34.49 34.08
CA THR A 90 4.11 -33.07 34.07
C THR A 90 4.70 -32.66 32.72
N LEU A 91 5.59 -33.47 32.15
CA LEU A 91 6.19 -33.22 30.84
C LEU A 91 5.14 -33.22 29.73
N THR A 92 4.22 -34.18 29.75
CA THR A 92 3.13 -34.28 28.77
C THR A 92 2.26 -33.03 28.79
N THR A 93 1.92 -32.54 29.99
CA THR A 93 1.17 -31.31 30.18
C THR A 93 1.93 -30.10 29.62
N HIS A 94 3.23 -30.00 29.93
CA HIS A 94 4.06 -28.91 29.43
C HIS A 94 4.13 -28.89 27.89
N VAL A 95 4.41 -30.04 27.26
CA VAL A 95 4.48 -30.16 25.80
C VAL A 95 3.15 -29.84 25.14
N THR A 96 2.04 -30.31 25.71
CA THR A 96 0.69 -30.03 25.19
C THR A 96 0.37 -28.53 25.23
N ASN A 97 0.72 -27.86 26.33
CA ASN A 97 0.52 -26.42 26.47
C ASN A 97 1.38 -25.62 25.47
N GLN A 98 2.65 -25.98 25.31
CA GLN A 98 3.55 -25.37 24.34
C GLN A 98 3.06 -25.55 22.90
N HIS A 99 2.61 -26.75 22.55
CA HIS A 99 2.06 -27.05 21.23
C HIS A 99 0.80 -26.22 20.95
N THR A 100 -0.11 -26.15 21.93
CA THR A 100 -1.35 -25.35 21.82
C THR A 100 -1.05 -23.86 21.66
N ALA A 101 -0.13 -23.31 22.45
CA ALA A 101 0.29 -21.91 22.35
C ALA A 101 0.90 -21.59 20.97
N THR A 102 1.78 -22.47 20.48
CA THR A 102 2.40 -22.33 19.15
C THR A 102 1.35 -22.36 18.05
N LYS A 103 0.42 -23.32 18.09
CA LYS A 103 -0.67 -23.43 17.12
C LYS A 103 -1.55 -22.18 17.09
N ASN A 104 -1.91 -21.65 18.26
CA ASN A 104 -2.70 -20.43 18.37
C ASN A 104 -1.96 -19.22 17.81
N HIS A 105 -0.67 -19.08 18.11
CA HIS A 105 0.17 -18.00 17.56
C HIS A 105 0.23 -18.07 16.03
N VAL A 106 0.50 -19.24 15.45
CA VAL A 106 0.58 -19.40 13.99
C VAL A 106 -0.75 -19.06 13.33
N THR A 107 -1.87 -19.53 13.90
CA THR A 107 -3.23 -19.28 13.38
C THR A 107 -3.62 -17.80 13.46
N ALA A 108 -3.30 -17.12 14.57
CA ALA A 108 -3.57 -15.70 14.71
C ALA A 108 -2.77 -14.87 13.68
N ASN A 109 -1.50 -15.23 13.45
CA ASN A 109 -0.65 -14.53 12.49
C ASN A 109 -1.11 -14.73 11.05
N SER A 110 -1.57 -15.93 10.68
CA SER A 110 -2.12 -16.20 9.34
C SER A 110 -3.42 -15.46 9.08
N ASN A 111 -4.30 -15.37 10.08
CA ASN A 111 -5.57 -14.66 9.95
C ASN A 111 -5.36 -13.15 9.76
N ASN A 112 -4.45 -12.56 10.53
CA ASN A 112 -4.10 -11.14 10.37
C ASN A 112 -3.48 -10.86 9.00
N SER A 113 -2.54 -11.70 8.56
CA SER A 113 -1.86 -11.53 7.25
C SER A 113 -2.85 -11.60 6.07
N ASN A 114 -3.80 -12.54 6.10
CA ASN A 114 -4.83 -12.65 5.06
C ASN A 114 -5.79 -11.45 5.04
N VAL A 115 -6.15 -10.90 6.21
CA VAL A 115 -7.01 -9.71 6.28
C VAL A 115 -6.31 -8.49 5.68
N PHE A 116 -5.04 -8.26 6.00
CA PHE A 116 -4.25 -7.15 5.46
C PHE A 116 -4.03 -7.25 3.95
N LEU A 117 -3.77 -8.45 3.42
CA LEU A 117 -3.60 -8.65 1.98
C LEU A 117 -4.91 -8.40 1.22
N ASN A 118 -6.03 -8.92 1.73
CA ASN A 118 -7.34 -8.74 1.10
C ASN A 118 -7.82 -7.29 1.10
N SER A 119 -7.59 -6.55 2.20
CA SER A 119 -7.98 -5.12 2.26
C SER A 119 -7.16 -4.27 1.30
N ARG A 120 -5.84 -4.49 1.23
CA ARG A 120 -4.95 -3.74 0.35
C ARG A 120 -5.26 -3.98 -1.13
N ILE A 121 -5.51 -5.23 -1.53
CA ILE A 121 -5.92 -5.55 -2.91
C ILE A 121 -7.25 -4.86 -3.26
N ALA A 122 -8.21 -4.83 -2.32
CA ALA A 122 -9.49 -4.17 -2.55
C ALA A 122 -9.32 -2.65 -2.78
N GLU A 123 -8.52 -1.96 -1.96
CA GLU A 123 -8.25 -0.52 -2.08
C GLU A 123 -7.51 -0.18 -3.39
N GLU A 124 -6.43 -0.88 -3.70
CA GLU A 124 -5.65 -0.68 -4.93
C GLU A 124 -6.51 -0.94 -6.18
N SER A 125 -7.39 -1.96 -6.15
CA SER A 125 -8.32 -2.24 -7.25
C SER A 125 -9.40 -1.17 -7.43
N GLY A 126 -9.83 -0.54 -6.33
CA GLY A 126 -10.81 0.56 -6.33
C GLY A 126 -10.23 1.83 -6.93
N GLN A 127 -9.03 2.24 -6.50
CA GLN A 127 -8.32 3.41 -7.05
C GLN A 127 -8.01 3.24 -8.54
N THR A 128 -7.57 2.05 -8.95
CA THR A 128 -7.30 1.74 -10.36
C THR A 128 -8.57 1.86 -11.20
N ARG A 129 -9.69 1.28 -10.74
CA ARG A 129 -10.99 1.39 -11.44
C ARG A 129 -11.47 2.84 -11.58
N ASN A 130 -11.34 3.64 -10.53
CA ASN A 130 -11.74 5.04 -10.56
C ASN A 130 -10.91 5.83 -11.57
N THR A 131 -9.58 5.64 -11.57
CA THR A 131 -8.67 6.31 -12.50
C THR A 131 -8.99 5.97 -13.95
N ILE A 132 -9.22 4.69 -14.27
CA ILE A 132 -9.61 4.26 -15.62
C ILE A 132 -10.93 4.90 -16.04
N SER A 133 -11.94 4.90 -15.15
CA SER A 133 -13.25 5.50 -15.44
C SER A 133 -13.13 7.00 -15.75
N THR A 134 -12.35 7.75 -14.96
CA THR A 134 -12.09 9.17 -15.20
C THR A 134 -11.44 9.42 -16.54
N VAL A 135 -10.37 8.69 -16.87
CA VAL A 135 -9.66 8.84 -18.16
C VAL A 135 -10.57 8.53 -19.34
N ILE A 136 -11.38 7.47 -19.26
CA ILE A 136 -12.35 7.11 -20.32
C ILE A 136 -13.39 8.21 -20.51
N ASN A 137 -13.91 8.79 -19.43
CA ASN A 137 -14.92 9.84 -19.52
C ASN A 137 -14.34 11.11 -20.16
N VAL A 138 -13.14 11.53 -19.76
CA VAL A 138 -12.43 12.67 -20.39
C VAL A 138 -12.22 12.43 -21.88
N ALA A 139 -11.68 11.26 -22.25
CA ALA A 139 -11.44 10.94 -23.66
C ALA A 139 -12.75 10.92 -24.48
N ARG A 140 -13.85 10.40 -23.91
CA ARG A 140 -15.17 10.42 -24.54
C ARG A 140 -15.66 11.85 -24.79
N ASP A 141 -15.51 12.72 -23.80
CA ASP A 141 -15.96 14.10 -23.88
C ASP A 141 -15.13 14.90 -24.89
N ASP A 142 -13.82 14.68 -24.93
CA ASP A 142 -12.92 15.26 -25.93
C ASP A 142 -13.30 14.85 -27.36
N ILE A 143 -13.55 13.55 -27.59
CA ILE A 143 -14.02 13.05 -28.89
C ILE A 143 -15.35 13.70 -29.26
N LYS A 144 -16.29 13.78 -28.32
CA LYS A 144 -17.59 14.40 -28.55
C LYS A 144 -17.46 15.88 -28.91
N SER A 145 -16.62 16.61 -28.19
CA SER A 145 -16.32 18.02 -28.46
C SER A 145 -15.69 18.19 -29.85
N HIS A 146 -14.68 17.39 -30.18
CA HIS A 146 -14.02 17.41 -31.47
C HIS A 146 -15.00 17.13 -32.63
N MET A 147 -15.86 16.12 -32.46
CA MET A 147 -16.91 15.77 -33.42
C MET A 147 -17.93 16.90 -33.58
N SER A 148 -18.42 17.47 -32.48
CA SER A 148 -19.34 18.60 -32.51
C SER A 148 -18.72 19.80 -33.23
N ASN A 149 -17.46 20.14 -32.94
CA ASN A 149 -16.78 21.25 -33.60
C ASN A 149 -16.56 21.01 -35.10
N SER A 150 -16.20 19.79 -35.48
CA SER A 150 -15.96 19.43 -36.88
C SER A 150 -17.25 19.35 -37.69
N MET A 151 -18.36 18.94 -37.07
CA MET A 151 -19.67 18.76 -37.72
C MET A 151 -20.56 20.01 -37.65
N ALA A 152 -20.32 20.94 -36.72
CA ALA A 152 -21.19 22.10 -36.53
C ALA A 152 -21.19 23.06 -37.73
N ASN A 153 -20.14 23.07 -38.56
CA ASN A 153 -20.07 23.88 -39.77
C ASN A 153 -19.02 23.31 -40.74
N PRO A 154 -19.27 22.18 -41.43
CA PRO A 154 -18.43 21.84 -42.57
C PRO A 154 -18.62 22.96 -43.59
N LYS A 155 -17.64 23.87 -43.66
CA LYS A 155 -17.58 24.99 -44.61
C LYS A 155 -17.41 24.41 -46.01
N ILE A 156 -18.48 23.81 -46.54
CA ILE A 156 -18.52 23.19 -47.86
C ILE A 156 -19.03 24.22 -48.86
N ILE A 157 -20.09 24.94 -48.53
CA ILE A 157 -20.70 25.95 -49.39
C ILE A 157 -20.24 27.34 -48.95
N LYS A 158 -19.55 28.04 -49.84
CA LYS A 158 -19.09 29.42 -49.67
C LYS A 158 -20.18 30.42 -49.99
N SER A 159 -20.91 30.23 -51.08
CA SER A 159 -22.02 31.10 -51.47
C SER A 159 -23.09 30.36 -52.27
N ILE A 160 -24.33 30.83 -52.18
CA ILE A 160 -25.45 30.38 -53.03
C ILE A 160 -26.11 31.62 -53.63
N GLN A 161 -26.20 31.65 -54.95
CA GLN A 161 -26.93 32.69 -55.67
C GLN A 161 -28.05 32.03 -56.48
N ARG A 162 -29.24 32.64 -56.48
CA ARG A 162 -30.44 32.08 -57.10
C ARG A 162 -31.21 33.16 -57.84
N GLY A 163 -31.99 32.75 -58.83
CA GLY A 163 -32.94 33.64 -59.48
C GLY A 163 -33.85 32.89 -60.45
N VAL A 164 -34.77 33.66 -61.04
CA VAL A 164 -35.72 33.19 -62.05
C VAL A 164 -35.79 34.18 -63.19
N PHE A 165 -36.06 33.71 -64.40
CA PHE A 165 -36.36 34.57 -65.54
C PHE A 165 -37.21 33.85 -66.61
N THR A 166 -37.82 34.62 -67.50
CA THR A 166 -38.44 34.10 -68.74
C THR A 166 -37.60 34.56 -69.93
N PRO A 167 -36.99 33.66 -70.73
CA PRO A 167 -36.14 34.05 -71.84
C PRO A 167 -36.98 34.60 -73.00
N GLU A 168 -36.67 35.82 -73.42
CA GLU A 168 -37.26 36.50 -74.59
C GLU A 168 -36.57 36.08 -75.90
N SER A 169 -35.39 35.46 -75.81
CA SER A 169 -34.65 34.90 -76.94
C SER A 169 -33.94 33.61 -76.54
N SER A 170 -33.41 32.87 -77.52
CA SER A 170 -32.74 31.58 -77.28
C SER A 170 -31.43 31.69 -76.49
N ARG A 171 -30.95 32.92 -76.26
CA ARG A 171 -29.79 33.22 -75.40
C ARG A 171 -30.14 34.32 -74.41
N ARG A 172 -29.76 34.14 -73.16
CA ARG A 172 -29.90 35.17 -72.13
C ARG A 172 -28.69 35.19 -71.22
N THR A 173 -28.29 36.40 -70.83
CA THR A 173 -27.22 36.62 -69.87
C THR A 173 -27.81 37.09 -68.55
N VAL A 174 -27.33 36.51 -67.45
CA VAL A 174 -27.65 36.90 -66.08
C VAL A 174 -26.37 37.31 -65.38
N THR A 175 -26.34 38.54 -64.86
CA THR A 175 -25.25 39.02 -64.02
C THR A 175 -25.44 38.47 -62.61
N ILE A 176 -24.37 37.86 -62.08
CA ILE A 176 -24.31 37.32 -60.72
C ILE A 176 -23.13 37.94 -59.98
N GLY A 177 -23.12 37.85 -58.66
CA GLY A 177 -21.93 38.15 -57.84
C GLY A 177 -20.77 37.22 -58.20
N ALA A 178 -19.54 37.70 -58.02
CA ALA A 178 -18.34 36.95 -58.39
C ALA A 178 -18.24 35.60 -57.66
N VAL A 179 -18.04 34.51 -58.40
CA VAL A 179 -17.79 33.15 -57.90
C VAL A 179 -16.51 32.56 -58.49
N ASN A 180 -15.87 31.62 -57.79
CA ASN A 180 -14.81 30.80 -58.38
C ASN A 180 -15.40 29.72 -59.29
N MET A 181 -15.22 29.86 -60.60
CA MET A 181 -15.78 28.94 -61.60
C MET A 181 -15.33 27.48 -61.44
N SER A 182 -14.08 27.25 -60.99
CA SER A 182 -13.55 25.89 -60.78
C SER A 182 -14.16 25.18 -59.56
N LYS A 183 -14.82 25.94 -58.69
CA LYS A 183 -15.45 25.48 -57.45
C LYS A 183 -16.95 25.76 -57.43
N SER A 184 -17.58 25.90 -58.60
CA SER A 184 -18.98 26.24 -58.69
C SER A 184 -19.79 25.18 -59.42
N LEU A 185 -20.97 24.87 -58.89
CA LEU A 185 -21.99 24.06 -59.55
C LEU A 185 -23.14 24.96 -60.00
N VAL A 186 -23.54 24.82 -61.26
CA VAL A 186 -24.75 25.44 -61.80
C VAL A 186 -25.84 24.40 -61.86
N ILE A 187 -27.01 24.76 -61.33
CA ILE A 187 -28.25 24.00 -61.47
C ILE A 187 -29.25 24.92 -62.17
N SER A 188 -29.95 24.39 -63.16
CA SER A 188 -31.04 25.09 -63.81
C SER A 188 -32.21 24.16 -64.00
N GLU A 189 -33.41 24.66 -63.76
CA GLU A 189 -34.66 23.97 -63.96
C GLU A 189 -35.58 24.84 -64.82
N THR A 190 -36.39 24.19 -65.64
CA THR A 190 -37.37 24.88 -66.50
C THR A 190 -38.76 24.39 -66.13
N ALA A 191 -39.62 25.30 -65.67
CA ALA A 191 -41.02 25.00 -65.42
C ALA A 191 -41.81 25.11 -66.74
N MET A 192 -42.48 24.03 -67.14
CA MET A 192 -43.30 23.98 -68.35
C MET A 192 -44.79 23.92 -68.02
N HIS A 193 -45.60 24.59 -68.84
CA HIS A 193 -47.03 24.32 -69.00
C HIS A 193 -47.26 23.66 -70.38
N GLY A 194 -47.41 22.33 -70.47
CA GLY A 194 -47.68 21.64 -71.76
C GLY A 194 -47.26 20.17 -71.84
N THR A 195 -47.37 19.57 -73.05
CA THR A 195 -47.16 18.12 -73.32
C THR A 195 -45.92 17.79 -74.16
N SER A 196 -45.10 18.78 -74.55
CA SER A 196 -43.91 18.54 -75.40
C SER A 196 -42.65 18.32 -74.55
N SER A 197 -41.94 17.22 -74.76
CA SER A 197 -40.93 16.68 -73.83
C SER A 197 -39.47 16.88 -74.22
N ASN A 198 -39.14 17.65 -75.27
CA ASN A 198 -37.78 17.65 -75.86
C ASN A 198 -37.16 19.06 -75.98
N TYR A 199 -36.96 19.77 -74.87
CA TYR A 199 -36.14 20.99 -74.86
C TYR A 199 -34.85 20.76 -74.07
N THR A 200 -33.71 20.93 -74.74
CA THR A 200 -32.40 20.96 -74.08
C THR A 200 -32.08 22.40 -73.72
N ASN A 201 -32.16 22.71 -72.43
CA ASN A 201 -31.76 24.00 -71.88
C ASN A 201 -30.45 23.84 -71.14
N THR A 202 -29.57 24.83 -71.24
CA THR A 202 -28.31 24.83 -70.52
C THR A 202 -28.06 26.20 -69.91
N CYS A 203 -27.72 26.21 -68.62
CA CYS A 203 -27.13 27.36 -67.96
C CYS A 203 -25.64 27.06 -67.71
N VAL A 204 -24.76 27.96 -68.14
CA VAL A 204 -23.30 27.81 -68.00
C VAL A 204 -22.71 29.08 -67.42
N LEU A 205 -21.78 28.96 -66.48
CA LEU A 205 -20.93 30.08 -66.08
C LEU A 205 -19.95 30.38 -67.22
N THR A 206 -20.06 31.55 -67.84
CA THR A 206 -19.14 31.98 -68.90
C THR A 206 -17.97 32.79 -68.35
N ASN A 207 -18.15 33.43 -67.19
CA ASN A 207 -17.08 33.99 -66.35
C ASN A 207 -17.54 34.02 -64.89
N SER A 208 -16.71 34.53 -63.98
CA SER A 208 -16.99 34.59 -62.53
C SER A 208 -18.26 35.36 -62.16
N THR A 209 -18.74 36.26 -63.01
CA THR A 209 -19.87 37.16 -62.74
C THR A 209 -21.02 36.99 -63.72
N THR A 210 -20.96 35.97 -64.58
CA THR A 210 -21.90 35.85 -65.70
C THR A 210 -22.36 34.41 -65.88
N LEU A 211 -23.68 34.23 -65.79
CA LEU A 211 -24.39 33.01 -66.15
C LEU A 211 -25.06 33.20 -67.50
N THR A 212 -24.80 32.30 -68.44
CA THR A 212 -25.40 32.32 -69.78
C THR A 212 -26.36 31.15 -69.93
N PHE A 213 -27.59 31.47 -70.27
CA PHE A 213 -28.63 30.52 -70.67
C PHE A 213 -28.64 30.36 -72.18
N ALA A 214 -28.76 29.11 -72.64
CA ALA A 214 -29.06 28.75 -74.01
C ALA A 214 -30.20 27.71 -74.02
N GLY A 215 -31.25 27.98 -74.78
CA GLY A 215 -32.44 27.13 -74.83
C GLY A 215 -33.56 27.72 -75.68
N GLY A 216 -34.76 27.16 -75.55
CA GLY A 216 -36.00 27.75 -76.05
C GLY A 216 -36.48 29.00 -75.29
N THR A 217 -37.63 29.54 -75.70
CA THR A 217 -38.24 30.76 -75.13
C THR A 217 -39.61 30.48 -74.53
N ASN A 218 -40.19 31.46 -73.83
CA ASN A 218 -41.59 31.45 -73.33
C ASN A 218 -41.90 30.45 -72.20
N TYR A 219 -40.92 30.11 -71.38
CA TYR A 219 -41.11 29.35 -70.13
C TYR A 219 -40.26 29.93 -69.01
N GLN A 220 -40.59 29.63 -67.77
CA GLN A 220 -39.83 30.13 -66.63
C GLN A 220 -38.62 29.23 -66.37
N VAL A 221 -37.45 29.84 -66.26
CA VAL A 221 -36.19 29.18 -65.89
C VAL A 221 -35.81 29.61 -64.49
N ALA A 222 -35.66 28.65 -63.58
CA ALA A 222 -35.04 28.83 -62.28
C ALA A 222 -33.58 28.40 -62.34
N TRP A 223 -32.71 29.13 -61.65
CA TRP A 223 -31.28 28.83 -61.63
C TRP A 223 -30.69 29.01 -60.24
N GLN A 224 -29.63 28.25 -59.98
CA GLN A 224 -28.83 28.33 -58.78
C GLN A 224 -27.35 28.14 -59.12
N VAL A 225 -26.49 28.99 -58.57
CA VAL A 225 -25.04 28.84 -58.57
C VAL A 225 -24.59 28.59 -57.14
N ILE A 226 -23.96 27.44 -56.90
CA ILE A 226 -23.42 27.04 -55.60
C ILE A 226 -21.91 27.09 -55.70
N GLU A 227 -21.27 27.99 -54.96
CA GLU A 227 -19.82 28.04 -54.83
C GLU A 227 -19.39 27.25 -53.59
N PHE A 228 -18.39 26.39 -53.74
CA PHE A 228 -17.76 25.63 -52.67
C PHE A 228 -16.46 26.31 -52.20
N TYR A 229 -16.07 26.09 -50.93
CA TYR A 229 -14.85 26.70 -50.35
C TYR A 229 -13.56 26.26 -51.03
#